data_AF-A0A2A8GYL4-F1
#
_entry.id   AF-A0A2A8GYL4-F1
#
_cell.length_a   1.000
_cell.length_b   1.000
_cell.length_c   1.000
_cell.angle_alpha   90.00
_cell.angle_beta   90.00
_cell.angle_gamma   90.00
#
_symmetry.space_group_name_H-M   'P 1'
#
loop_
_entity.id
_entity.type
_entity.pdbx_description
1 polymer ?
#
loop_
_entity_poly.entity_id
_entity_poly.type
_entity_poly.pdbx_seq_one_letter_code
_entity_poly.pdbx_strand_id
1 'polypeptide(L)'
;MAGRIKGITIEIGGNTGPLQNALKDVNKRSNDLAKELKDVERLLKFDPGNIEALSQKQKLLTQQIENTTQKLDKLKAAEQQVQAQFQNGNISEEQYRVFRREIEFTQGSLDGLKHKLGNMKAEQENVASST
;
A
#
# COMPACT_ATOMS: atom_id res chain seq x y z
N MET A 1 -19.63 8.51 -11.55
CA MET A 1 -19.16 8.33 -10.16
C MET A 1 -18.04 7.28 -10.17
N ALA A 2 -16.78 7.70 -10.23
CA ALA A 2 -15.64 6.79 -10.21
C ALA A 2 -15.21 6.61 -8.75
N GLY A 3 -15.44 5.40 -8.23
CA GLY A 3 -15.21 5.02 -6.84
C GLY A 3 -13.78 5.34 -6.39
N ARG A 4 -13.68 5.97 -5.22
CA ARG A 4 -12.44 6.27 -4.51
C ARG A 4 -11.72 4.95 -4.19
N ILE A 5 -10.80 4.52 -5.06
CA ILE A 5 -9.72 3.60 -4.69
C ILE A 5 -8.56 4.45 -4.13
N LYS A 6 -8.85 5.22 -3.09
CA LYS A 6 -7.85 5.98 -2.32
C LYS A 6 -8.12 5.70 -0.86
N GLY A 7 -7.55 4.60 -0.38
CA GLY A 7 -7.67 4.14 1.00
C GLY A 7 -9.12 3.82 1.35
N ILE A 8 -9.47 2.55 1.47
CA ILE A 8 -10.72 2.20 2.12
C ILE A 8 -10.60 2.75 3.54
N THR A 9 -11.28 3.87 3.83
CA THR A 9 -11.59 4.23 5.21
C THR A 9 -12.50 3.11 5.67
N ILE A 10 -11.90 2.12 6.32
CA ILE A 10 -12.63 1.05 6.96
C ILE A 10 -13.36 1.72 8.13
N GLU A 11 -14.58 2.21 7.90
CA GLU A 11 -15.51 2.61 8.95
C GLU A 11 -16.18 1.33 9.47
N ILE A 12 -15.42 0.50 10.19
CA ILE A 12 -16.04 -0.55 11.01
C ILE A 12 -16.67 0.17 12.18
N GLY A 13 -17.95 0.55 12.04
CA GLY A 13 -18.77 0.99 13.16
C GLY A 13 -18.63 0.01 14.33
N GLY A 14 -18.15 0.51 15.47
CA GLY A 14 -17.74 -0.27 16.62
C GLY A 14 -16.38 0.18 17.18
N ASN A 15 -15.93 -0.41 18.29
CA ASN A 15 -14.68 -0.09 19.01
C ASN A 15 -13.40 -0.51 18.23
N THR A 16 -13.35 -0.23 16.93
CA THR A 16 -12.18 -0.46 16.05
C THR A 16 -11.25 0.74 15.98
N GLY A 17 -11.51 1.79 16.78
CA GLY A 17 -10.64 2.95 16.95
C GLY A 17 -9.15 2.62 17.10
N PRO A 18 -8.75 1.58 17.87
CA PRO A 18 -7.34 1.18 17.95
C PRO A 18 -6.74 0.74 16.61
N LEU A 19 -7.46 -0.08 15.84
CA LEU A 19 -7.04 -0.52 14.51
C LEU A 19 -7.02 0.66 13.54
N GLN A 20 -8.04 1.51 13.57
CA GLN A 20 -8.14 2.67 12.71
C GLN A 20 -7.00 3.66 12.98
N ASN A 21 -6.64 3.88 14.26
CA ASN A 21 -5.48 4.67 14.67
C ASN A 21 -4.17 4.01 14.22
N ALA A 22 -4.02 2.70 14.41
CA ALA A 22 -2.82 1.97 14.01
C ALA A 22 -2.59 1.97 12.48
N LEU A 23 -3.66 2.06 11.70
CA LEU A 23 -3.62 2.15 10.24
C LEU A 23 -3.55 3.61 9.76
N LYS A 24 -3.92 4.60 10.57
CA LYS A 24 -3.94 6.02 10.17
C LYS A 24 -2.58 6.51 9.70
N ASP A 25 -1.54 6.26 10.49
CA ASP A 25 -0.18 6.70 10.16
C ASP A 25 0.36 5.98 8.92
N VAL A 26 0.08 4.68 8.82
CA VAL A 26 0.45 3.86 7.68
C VAL A 26 -0.24 4.34 6.41
N ASN A 27 -1.54 4.64 6.47
CA ASN A 27 -2.31 5.17 5.35
C ASN A 27 -1.84 6.57 4.95
N LYS A 28 -1.50 7.43 5.93
CA LYS A 28 -0.94 8.77 5.66
C LYS A 28 0.39 8.64 4.91
N ARG A 29 1.30 7.82 5.43
CA ARG A 29 2.60 7.57 4.80
C ARG A 29 2.47 6.97 3.40
N SER A 30 1.54 6.04 3.19
CA SER A 30 1.23 5.52 1.85
C SER A 30 0.80 6.63 0.88
N ASN A 31 -0.04 7.56 1.32
CA ASN A 31 -0.50 8.66 0.46
C ASN A 31 0.63 9.64 0.12
N ASP A 32 1.50 9.95 1.07
CA ASP A 32 2.61 10.87 0.86
C ASP A 32 3.66 10.24 -0.07
N LEU A 33 4.05 8.98 0.18
CA LEU A 33 4.94 8.22 -0.71
C LEU A 33 4.36 8.07 -2.12
N ALA A 34 3.03 7.94 -2.28
CA ALA A 34 2.39 7.83 -3.58
C ALA A 34 2.41 9.16 -4.36
N LYS A 35 2.32 10.30 -3.67
CA LYS A 35 2.47 11.62 -4.30
C LYS A 35 3.91 11.82 -4.78
N GLU A 36 4.88 11.58 -3.89
CA GLU A 36 6.30 11.71 -4.22
C GLU A 36 6.68 10.80 -5.39
N LEU A 37 6.22 9.54 -5.38
CA LEU A 37 6.49 8.61 -6.48
C LEU A 37 5.92 9.13 -7.81
N LYS A 38 4.72 9.73 -7.79
CA LYS A 38 4.09 10.29 -8.99
C LYS A 38 4.87 11.48 -9.54
N ASP A 39 5.41 12.32 -8.67
CA ASP A 39 6.21 13.48 -9.07
C ASP A 39 7.55 13.04 -9.68
N VAL A 40 8.20 12.05 -9.06
CA VAL A 40 9.42 11.42 -9.61
C VAL A 40 9.16 10.72 -10.94
N GLU A 41 8.06 9.96 -11.07
CA GLU A 41 7.66 9.34 -12.34
C GLU A 41 7.38 10.39 -13.42
N ARG A 42 6.81 11.53 -13.06
CA ARG A 42 6.60 12.64 -13.99
C ARG A 42 7.92 13.23 -14.45
N LEU A 43 8.88 13.44 -13.54
CA LEU A 43 10.23 13.90 -13.87
C LEU A 43 10.92 12.93 -14.84
N LEU A 44 10.89 11.63 -14.55
CA LEU A 44 11.48 10.58 -15.39
C LEU A 44 10.83 10.45 -16.77
N LYS A 45 9.58 10.90 -16.94
CA LYS A 45 8.95 10.96 -18.28
C LYS A 45 9.55 12.07 -19.16
N PHE A 46 9.99 13.16 -18.55
CA PHE A 46 10.62 14.27 -19.26
C PHE A 46 12.14 14.04 -19.41
N ASP A 47 12.75 13.43 -18.41
CA ASP A 47 14.18 13.13 -18.36
C ASP A 47 14.41 11.67 -17.91
N PRO A 48 14.28 10.70 -18.85
CA PRO A 48 14.43 9.28 -18.53
C PRO A 48 15.83 8.88 -18.06
N GLY A 49 16.86 9.68 -18.40
CA GLY A 49 18.25 9.46 -18.02
C GLY A 49 18.63 10.00 -16.65
N ASN A 50 17.67 10.57 -15.91
CA ASN A 50 17.93 11.20 -14.62
C ASN A 50 18.26 10.16 -13.54
N ILE A 51 19.55 9.94 -13.29
CA ILE A 51 20.06 8.96 -12.32
C ILE A 51 19.54 9.24 -10.90
N GLU A 52 19.44 10.52 -10.51
CA GLU A 52 18.95 10.90 -9.18
C GLU A 52 17.47 10.54 -9.02
N ALA A 53 16.63 10.88 -10.00
CA ALA A 53 15.21 10.55 -10.00
C ALA A 53 14.99 9.02 -10.05
N LEU A 54 15.83 8.27 -10.77
CA LEU A 54 15.80 6.81 -10.77
C LEU A 54 16.09 6.21 -9.39
N SER A 55 17.12 6.73 -8.70
CA SER A 55 17.45 6.34 -7.33
C SER A 55 16.33 6.70 -6.35
N GLN A 56 15.74 7.89 -6.49
CA GLN A 56 14.57 8.31 -5.71
C GLN A 56 13.37 7.39 -5.94
N LYS A 57 13.07 7.02 -7.19
CA LYS A 57 11.99 6.08 -7.54
C LYS A 57 12.19 4.73 -6.85
N GLN A 58 13.41 4.18 -6.91
CA GLN A 58 13.76 2.93 -6.23
C GLN A 58 13.54 3.00 -4.72
N LYS A 59 14.00 4.09 -4.09
CA LYS A 59 13.84 4.32 -2.66
C LYS A 59 12.38 4.42 -2.27
N LEU A 60 11.59 5.21 -3.01
CA LEU A 60 10.17 5.40 -2.77
C LEU A 60 9.38 4.09 -2.93
N LEU A 61 9.67 3.31 -3.97
CA LEU A 61 9.07 1.98 -4.16
C LEU A 61 9.40 1.05 -3.00
N THR A 62 10.65 1.04 -2.54
CA THR A 62 11.08 0.23 -1.38
C THR A 62 10.34 0.64 -0.11
N GLN A 63 10.24 1.96 0.15
CA GLN A 63 9.49 2.49 1.30
C GLN A 63 7.99 2.18 1.20
N GLN A 64 7.39 2.20 0.01
CA GLN A 64 6.00 1.80 -0.19
C GLN A 64 5.80 0.31 0.08
N ILE A 65 6.75 -0.55 -0.31
CA ILE A 65 6.73 -1.98 0.00
C ILE A 65 6.79 -2.19 1.51
N GLU A 66 7.73 -1.55 2.20
CA GLU A 66 7.86 -1.63 3.66
C GLU A 66 6.58 -1.16 4.37
N ASN A 67 6.06 0.01 3.98
CA ASN A 67 4.86 0.57 4.59
C ASN A 67 3.60 -0.30 4.31
N THR A 68 3.46 -0.83 3.10
CA THR A 68 2.38 -1.77 2.75
C THR A 68 2.51 -3.09 3.50
N THR A 69 3.73 -3.58 3.70
CA THR A 69 4.00 -4.79 4.51
C THR A 69 3.58 -4.55 5.96
N GLN A 70 3.98 -3.42 6.55
CA GLN A 70 3.54 -3.06 7.90
C GLN A 70 2.02 -2.93 8.01
N LYS A 71 1.35 -2.41 6.99
CA LYS A 71 -0.12 -2.36 6.93
C LYS A 71 -0.71 -3.76 7.00
N LEU A 72 -0.20 -4.65 6.15
CA LEU A 72 -0.66 -6.03 6.05
C LEU A 72 -0.45 -6.79 7.36
N ASP A 73 0.70 -6.61 8.01
CA ASP A 73 1.01 -7.27 9.27
C ASP A 73 0.06 -6.81 10.39
N LYS A 74 -0.25 -5.52 10.45
CA LYS A 74 -1.23 -4.98 11.41
C LYS A 74 -2.64 -5.52 11.14
N LEU A 75 -3.05 -5.59 9.87
CA LEU A 75 -4.34 -6.17 9.50
C LEU A 75 -4.39 -7.66 9.89
N LYS A 76 -3.37 -8.45 9.58
CA LYS A 76 -3.30 -9.87 9.96
C LYS A 76 -3.29 -10.06 11.47
N ALA A 77 -2.57 -9.23 12.23
CA ALA A 77 -2.57 -9.28 13.69
C ALA A 77 -3.96 -8.98 14.28
N ALA A 78 -4.71 -8.06 13.66
CA ALA A 78 -6.06 -7.72 14.08
C ALA A 78 -7.11 -8.76 13.62
N GLU A 79 -6.78 -9.65 12.69
CA GLU A 79 -7.73 -10.61 12.10
C GLU A 79 -8.38 -11.50 13.15
N GLN A 80 -7.61 -12.01 14.11
CA GLN A 80 -8.14 -12.82 15.20
C GLN A 80 -9.15 -12.04 16.06
N GLN A 81 -8.84 -10.77 16.36
CA GLN A 81 -9.73 -9.91 17.15
C GLN A 81 -11.02 -9.58 16.38
N VAL A 82 -10.90 -9.27 15.09
CA VAL A 82 -12.04 -8.98 14.21
C VAL A 82 -12.93 -10.23 14.04
N GLN A 83 -12.33 -11.41 13.90
CA GLN A 83 -13.07 -12.67 13.85
C GLN A 83 -13.82 -12.95 15.16
N ALA A 84 -13.19 -12.76 16.31
CA ALA A 84 -13.84 -12.91 17.60
C ALA A 84 -14.99 -11.90 17.78
N GLN A 85 -14.79 -10.65 17.35
CA GLN A 85 -15.86 -9.65 17.36
C GLN A 85 -17.03 -10.04 16.45
N PHE A 86 -16.76 -10.65 15.30
CA PHE A 86 -17.81 -11.16 14.40
C PHE A 86 -18.60 -12.31 15.04
N GLN A 87 -17.90 -13.29 15.63
CA GLN A 87 -18.52 -14.42 16.31
C GLN A 87 -19.37 -13.98 17.52
N ASN A 88 -18.92 -12.95 18.23
CA ASN A 88 -19.64 -12.36 19.36
C ASN A 88 -20.80 -11.44 18.93
N GLY A 89 -20.98 -11.19 17.62
CA GLY A 89 -22.02 -10.30 17.09
C GLY A 89 -21.72 -8.80 17.26
N ASN A 90 -20.49 -8.42 17.62
CA ASN A 90 -20.07 -7.03 17.81
C ASN A 90 -19.82 -6.30 16.48
N ILE A 91 -19.56 -7.03 15.39
CA ILE A 91 -19.45 -6.49 14.03
C ILE A 91 -20.34 -7.27 13.07
N SER A 92 -20.82 -6.60 12.02
CA SER A 92 -21.67 -7.23 11.00
C SER A 92 -20.87 -8.11 10.03
N GLU A 93 -21.56 -9.00 9.33
CA GLU A 93 -20.95 -9.81 8.25
C GLU A 93 -20.36 -8.92 7.16
N GLU A 94 -21.01 -7.80 6.83
CA GLU A 94 -20.49 -6.84 5.87
C GLU A 94 -19.15 -6.26 6.33
N GLN A 95 -19.05 -5.84 7.60
CA GLN A 95 -17.82 -5.31 8.18
C GLN A 95 -16.69 -6.34 8.19
N TYR A 96 -17.00 -7.59 8.56
CA TYR A 96 -16.04 -8.70 8.50
C TYR A 96 -15.55 -8.96 7.06
N ARG A 97 -16.46 -8.96 6.08
CA ARG A 97 -16.12 -9.14 4.65
C ARG A 97 -15.30 -7.98 4.10
N VAL A 98 -15.57 -6.74 4.51
CA VAL A 98 -14.77 -5.57 4.14
C VAL A 98 -13.36 -5.69 4.68
N PHE A 99 -13.21 -6.11 5.95
CA PHE A 99 -11.90 -6.32 6.55
C PHE A 99 -11.07 -7.39 5.82
N ARG A 100 -11.69 -8.54 5.50
CA ARG A 100 -11.04 -9.60 4.69
C ARG A 100 -10.62 -9.09 3.31
N ARG A 101 -11.48 -8.33 2.63
CA ARG A 101 -11.13 -7.70 1.34
C ARG A 101 -9.98 -6.71 1.47
N GLU A 102 -9.86 -5.98 2.57
CA GLU A 102 -8.72 -5.08 2.78
C GLU A 102 -7.40 -5.85 2.89
N ILE A 103 -7.38 -6.99 3.58
CA ILE A 103 -6.19 -7.86 3.65
C ILE A 103 -5.78 -8.30 2.25
N GLU A 104 -6.73 -8.81 1.46
CA GLU A 104 -6.49 -9.27 0.08
C GLU A 104 -6.02 -8.12 -0.81
N PHE A 105 -6.65 -6.94 -0.71
CA PHE A 105 -6.27 -5.75 -1.47
C PHE A 105 -4.86 -5.26 -1.10
N THR A 106 -4.52 -5.28 0.19
CA THR A 106 -3.21 -4.87 0.68
C THR A 106 -2.13 -5.86 0.21
N GLN A 107 -2.43 -7.16 0.23
CA GLN A 107 -1.55 -8.20 -0.31
C GLN A 107 -1.32 -8.00 -1.83
N GLY A 108 -2.39 -7.83 -2.62
CA GLY A 108 -2.28 -7.58 -4.05
C GLY A 108 -1.51 -6.29 -4.37
N SER A 109 -1.72 -5.23 -3.57
CA SER A 109 -0.96 -3.99 -3.69
C SER A 109 0.53 -4.20 -3.40
N LEU A 110 0.86 -4.97 -2.36
CA LEU A 110 2.24 -5.30 -2.01
C LEU A 110 2.95 -6.04 -3.15
N ASP A 111 2.29 -7.03 -3.73
CA ASP A 111 2.85 -7.83 -4.82
C ASP A 111 3.00 -6.99 -6.09
N GLY A 112 2.05 -6.09 -6.38
CA GLY A 112 2.17 -5.12 -7.46
C GLY A 112 3.35 -4.16 -7.28
N LEU A 113 3.61 -3.68 -6.05
CA LEU A 113 4.76 -2.83 -5.75
C LEU A 113 6.09 -3.57 -5.89
N LYS A 114 6.16 -4.82 -5.43
CA LYS A 114 7.34 -5.69 -5.61
C LYS A 114 7.63 -5.92 -7.10
N HIS A 115 6.60 -6.19 -7.89
CA HIS A 115 6.74 -6.36 -9.34
C HIS A 115 7.21 -5.08 -10.02
N LYS A 116 6.67 -3.91 -9.65
CA LYS A 116 7.15 -2.60 -10.15
C LYS A 116 8.62 -2.37 -9.83
N LEU A 117 9.06 -2.70 -8.61
CA LEU A 117 10.45 -2.59 -8.20
C LEU A 117 11.35 -3.54 -9.01
N GLY A 118 10.91 -4.78 -9.22
CA GLY A 118 11.60 -5.77 -10.05
C GLY A 118 11.76 -5.32 -11.49
N ASN A 119 10.67 -4.88 -12.13
CA ASN A 119 10.68 -4.40 -13.51
C ASN A 119 11.60 -3.18 -13.69
N MET A 120 11.56 -2.23 -12.75
CA MET A 120 12.43 -1.06 -12.80
C MET A 120 13.92 -1.43 -12.72
N LYS A 121 14.29 -2.41 -11.87
CA LYS A 121 15.67 -2.92 -11.82
C LYS A 121 16.08 -3.59 -13.13
N ALA A 122 15.21 -4.42 -13.69
CA ALA A 122 15.46 -5.07 -14.99
C ALA A 122 15.61 -4.03 -16.12
N GLU A 123 14.79 -2.97 -16.12
CA GLU A 123 14.88 -1.88 -17.10
C GLU A 123 16.20 -1.11 -16.96
N GLN A 124 16.64 -0.83 -15.74
CA GLN A 124 17.95 -0.21 -15.47
C GLN A 124 19.13 -1.06 -15.96
N GLU A 125 19.09 -2.38 -15.71
CA GLU A 125 20.13 -3.31 -16.18
C GLU A 125 20.20 -3.37 -17.71
N ASN A 126 19.03 -3.43 -18.39
CA ASN A 126 18.97 -3.42 -19.85
C ASN A 126 19.55 -2.12 -20.43
N VAL A 127 19.20 -0.96 -19.88
CA VAL A 127 19.74 0.33 -20.31
C VAL A 127 21.25 0.39 -20.08
N ALA A 128 21.74 -0.05 -18.92
CA ALA A 128 23.17 -0.05 -18.61
C ALA A 128 23.99 -1.00 -19.50
N SER A 129 23.39 -2.11 -19.94
CA SER A 129 24.04 -3.09 -20.84
C SER A 129 24.02 -2.70 -22.33
N SER A 130 23.23 -1.69 -22.71
CA SER A 130 23.08 -1.23 -24.10
C SER A 130 23.84 0.08 -24.39
N THR A 131 24.50 0.64 -23.39
CA THR A 131 25.47 1.76 -23.48
C THR A 131 26.90 1.27 -23.33
#